data_AF-A0A534Y724-F1
#
_entry.id   AF-A0A534Y724-F1
#
_cell.length_a   1.000
_cell.length_b   1.000
_cell.length_c   1.000
_cell.angle_alpha   90.00
_cell.angle_beta   90.00
_cell.angle_gamma   90.00
#
_symmetry.space_group_name_H-M   'P 1'
#
loop_
_entity.id
_entity.type
_entity.pdbx_description
1 polymer ?
#
loop_
_entity_poly.entity_id
_entity_poly.type
_entity_poly.pdbx_seq_one_letter_code
_entity_poly.pdbx_strand_id
1 'polypeptide(L)'
;MSDHVTFEELDALCPRELPPELGSQVEDHARRCPSCGPPRLAGLAAPDAALQDEFAEATPAPAVNALDKAEGDYRSALTVLEAEYGRSREKLDARTKERWDRAISRARVQLADASVAAAPDVNARMRVLDGYAAVVRSLGRAIEESEEATR
;
A
#
# COMPACT_ATOMS: atom_id res chain seq x y z
N MET A 1 -19.39 16.43 -10.09
CA MET A 1 -17.93 16.51 -10.28
C MET A 1 -17.35 15.86 -9.05
N SER A 2 -16.94 14.60 -9.19
CA SER A 2 -16.48 13.78 -8.08
C SER A 2 -14.97 13.99 -7.93
N ASP A 3 -14.58 14.88 -7.03
CA ASP A 3 -13.18 15.16 -6.71
C ASP A 3 -12.61 14.03 -5.86
N HIS A 4 -12.21 12.95 -6.53
CA HIS A 4 -11.39 11.90 -5.96
C HIS A 4 -9.92 12.18 -6.26
N VAL A 5 -9.10 12.06 -5.22
CA VAL A 5 -7.63 12.09 -5.33
C VAL A 5 -7.20 11.00 -6.31
N THR A 6 -6.58 11.44 -7.39
CA THR A 6 -6.09 10.58 -8.47
C THR A 6 -4.82 9.86 -8.04
N PHE A 7 -4.49 8.78 -8.74
CA PHE A 7 -3.29 7.99 -8.45
C PHE A 7 -1.99 8.81 -8.58
N GLU A 8 -1.98 9.86 -9.42
CA GLU A 8 -0.86 10.81 -9.57
C GLU A 8 -0.71 11.74 -8.35
N GLU A 9 -1.80 12.08 -7.67
CA GLU A 9 -1.76 12.89 -6.43
C GLU A 9 -1.36 12.05 -5.21
N LEU A 10 -1.61 10.74 -5.25
CA LEU A 10 -1.04 9.77 -4.31
C LEU A 10 0.47 9.53 -4.53
N ASP A 11 0.94 9.64 -5.78
CA ASP A 11 2.37 9.56 -6.15
C ASP A 11 3.18 10.76 -5.60
N ALA A 12 2.53 11.92 -5.46
CA ALA A 12 3.12 13.13 -4.85
C ALA A 12 3.22 13.08 -3.31
N LEU A 13 2.61 12.09 -2.65
CA LEU A 13 2.65 11.91 -1.19
C LEU A 13 3.87 11.12 -0.69
N CYS A 14 4.97 11.14 -1.44
CA CYS A 14 6.25 10.58 -1.00
C CYS A 14 6.69 11.22 0.35
N PRO A 15 7.00 10.43 1.40
CA PRO A 15 7.36 10.96 2.72
C PRO A 15 8.71 11.68 2.84
N ARG A 16 9.34 12.14 1.74
CA ARG A 16 10.69 12.72 1.80
C ARG A 16 10.93 14.03 1.06
N GLU A 17 9.97 14.60 0.32
CA GLU A 17 10.16 15.91 -0.34
C GLU A 17 8.85 16.74 -0.46
N LEU A 18 8.04 16.84 0.61
CA LEU A 18 6.86 17.73 0.59
C LEU A 18 7.16 19.10 1.24
N PRO A 19 6.95 20.22 0.53
CA PRO A 19 6.96 21.55 1.13
C PRO A 19 5.87 21.66 2.21
N PRO A 20 6.13 22.34 3.34
CA PRO A 20 5.25 22.37 4.50
C PRO A 20 3.84 22.93 4.21
N GLU A 21 3.72 23.77 3.19
CA GLU A 21 2.47 24.41 2.76
C GLU A 21 1.48 23.44 2.12
N LEU A 22 1.98 22.38 1.45
CA LEU A 22 1.17 21.35 0.80
C LEU A 22 0.70 20.30 1.81
N GLY A 23 1.52 19.96 2.80
CA GLY A 23 1.12 19.06 3.90
C GLY A 23 -0.08 19.60 4.68
N SER A 24 -0.08 20.91 4.96
CA SER A 24 -1.17 21.57 5.68
C SER A 24 -2.50 21.58 4.89
N GLN A 25 -2.45 21.75 3.56
CA GLN A 25 -3.65 21.71 2.71
C GLN A 25 -4.26 20.30 2.60
N VAL A 26 -3.42 19.26 2.57
CA VAL A 26 -3.87 17.86 2.54
C VAL A 26 -4.51 17.47 3.87
N GLU A 27 -3.93 17.90 4.99
CA GLU A 27 -4.53 17.69 6.32
C GLU A 27 -5.88 18.40 6.46
N ASP A 28 -6.01 19.64 5.99
CA ASP A 28 -7.26 20.39 6.03
C ASP A 28 -8.34 19.77 5.12
N HIS A 29 -7.96 19.25 3.96
CA HIS A 29 -8.87 18.52 3.07
C HIS A 29 -9.36 17.22 3.72
N ALA A 30 -8.44 16.43 4.29
CA ALA A 30 -8.80 15.15 4.92
C ALA A 30 -9.65 15.31 6.19
N ARG A 31 -9.54 16.43 6.90
CA ARG A 31 -10.46 16.77 8.00
C ARG A 31 -11.87 17.10 7.51
N ARG A 32 -12.03 17.56 6.27
CA ARG A 32 -13.31 18.04 5.71
C ARG A 32 -14.00 17.02 4.80
N CYS A 33 -13.26 16.06 4.26
CA CYS A 33 -13.79 15.02 3.39
C CYS A 33 -14.07 13.72 4.18
N PRO A 34 -15.35 13.31 4.36
CA PRO A 34 -15.69 12.09 5.11
C PRO A 34 -15.24 10.79 4.40
N SER A 35 -14.88 10.86 3.11
CA SER A 35 -14.31 9.73 2.36
C SER A 35 -12.78 9.65 2.47
N CYS A 36 -12.12 10.72 2.90
CA CYS A 36 -10.67 10.81 3.14
C CYS A 36 -10.33 10.99 4.64
N GLY A 37 -11.34 11.10 5.50
CA GLY A 37 -11.23 11.20 6.95
C GLY A 37 -10.80 9.88 7.62
N PRO A 38 -10.37 9.93 8.89
CA PRO A 38 -9.60 8.86 9.51
C PRO A 38 -10.39 7.55 9.71
N PRO A 39 -9.68 6.40 9.70
CA PRO A 39 -8.43 6.24 10.43
C PRO A 39 -7.21 6.03 9.52
N ARG A 40 -6.70 7.10 8.90
CA ARG A 40 -5.39 7.07 8.21
C ARG A 40 -4.44 8.24 8.48
N LEU A 41 -4.80 9.23 9.31
CA LEU A 41 -3.94 10.41 9.56
C LEU A 41 -3.55 10.67 11.02
N ALA A 42 -3.89 9.80 11.97
CA ALA A 42 -3.50 9.99 13.38
C ALA A 42 -1.99 9.74 13.67
N GLY A 43 -1.16 9.49 12.65
CA GLY A 43 0.24 9.08 12.81
C GLY A 43 1.29 10.00 12.19
N LEU A 44 0.92 11.17 11.66
CA LEU A 44 1.86 12.08 10.97
C LEU A 44 2.28 13.30 11.79
N ALA A 45 1.72 13.50 12.99
CA ALA A 45 2.26 14.47 13.94
C ALA A 45 3.30 13.78 14.83
N ALA A 46 4.59 13.97 14.54
CA ALA A 46 5.66 13.70 15.51
C ALA A 46 6.92 14.52 15.19
N PRO A 47 7.80 14.82 16.18
CA PRO A 47 7.75 14.41 17.59
C PRO A 47 8.00 15.55 18.59
N ASP A 48 7.44 15.45 19.80
CA ASP A 48 8.13 15.97 20.98
C ASP A 48 9.01 14.82 21.51
N ALA A 49 10.29 14.85 21.12
CA ALA A 49 11.26 13.77 21.26
C ALA A 49 11.76 13.54 22.71
N ALA A 50 11.03 14.01 23.72
CA ALA A 50 11.44 13.95 25.12
C ALA A 50 10.66 12.95 25.99
N LEU A 51 9.67 12.23 25.45
CA LEU A 51 8.80 11.33 26.25
C LEU A 51 8.73 9.88 25.75
N GLN A 52 9.55 9.45 24.80
CA GLN A 52 9.42 8.12 24.19
C GLN A 52 10.27 7.01 24.85
N ASP A 53 10.97 7.28 25.95
CA ASP A 53 11.83 6.29 26.60
C ASP A 53 11.11 5.44 27.68
N GLU A 54 9.87 5.74 28.06
CA GLU A 54 9.23 5.09 29.22
C GLU A 54 8.09 4.10 28.89
N PHE A 55 7.73 3.89 27.62
CA PHE A 55 6.66 2.93 27.23
C PHE A 55 6.94 2.14 25.95
N ALA A 56 8.17 1.68 25.74
CA ALA A 56 8.42 0.57 24.81
C ALA A 56 7.90 -0.74 25.42
N GLU A 57 6.58 -0.85 25.57
CA GLU A 57 5.95 -2.11 25.94
C GLU A 57 6.15 -3.08 24.77
N ALA A 58 7.00 -4.08 24.99
CA ALA A 58 7.32 -5.09 23.99
C ALA A 58 6.01 -5.69 23.46
N THR A 59 5.76 -5.54 22.17
CA THR A 59 4.55 -6.10 21.55
C THR A 59 4.51 -7.60 21.83
N PRO A 60 3.40 -8.13 22.36
CA PRO A 60 3.35 -9.52 22.79
C PRO A 60 3.59 -10.45 21.59
N ALA A 61 4.44 -11.47 21.79
CA ALA A 61 4.78 -12.49 20.81
C ALA A 61 3.61 -13.01 19.93
N PRO A 62 2.37 -13.24 20.44
CA PRO A 62 1.23 -13.62 19.60
C PRO A 62 0.87 -12.61 18.50
N ALA A 63 1.04 -11.32 18.73
CA ALA A 63 0.73 -10.29 17.72
C ALA A 63 1.80 -10.28 16.61
N VAL A 64 3.07 -10.46 16.95
CA VAL A 64 4.17 -10.59 15.97
C VAL A 64 3.95 -11.82 15.09
N ASN A 65 3.61 -12.96 15.69
CA ASN A 65 3.29 -14.20 14.95
C ASN A 65 2.09 -14.03 14.01
N ALA A 66 1.06 -13.27 14.43
CA ALA A 66 -0.10 -12.99 13.59
C ALA A 66 0.27 -12.14 12.37
N LEU A 67 1.17 -11.16 12.53
CA LEU A 67 1.69 -10.34 11.44
C LEU A 67 2.57 -11.17 10.48
N ASP A 68 3.44 -12.04 11.00
CA ASP A 68 4.25 -12.96 10.19
C ASP A 68 3.36 -13.87 9.34
N LYS A 69 2.31 -14.42 9.96
CA LYS A 69 1.33 -15.25 9.27
C LYS A 69 0.58 -14.47 8.19
N ALA A 70 0.06 -13.28 8.51
CA ALA A 70 -0.67 -12.46 7.56
C ALA A 70 0.19 -12.08 6.35
N GLU A 71 1.46 -11.72 6.58
CA GLU A 71 2.41 -11.43 5.51
C GLU A 71 2.71 -12.67 4.64
N GLY A 72 2.85 -13.84 5.27
CA GLY A 72 2.94 -15.12 4.57
C GLY A 72 1.72 -15.40 3.68
N ASP A 73 0.52 -15.25 4.22
CA ASP A 73 -0.74 -15.48 3.52
C ASP A 73 -0.86 -14.56 2.29
N TYR A 74 -0.51 -13.28 2.43
CA TYR A 74 -0.50 -12.34 1.30
C TYR A 74 0.55 -12.67 0.24
N ARG A 75 1.78 -13.08 0.63
CA ARG A 75 2.80 -13.51 -0.34
C ARG A 75 2.35 -14.74 -1.14
N SER A 76 1.69 -15.69 -0.49
CA SER A 76 1.10 -16.84 -1.16
C SER A 76 -0.01 -16.42 -2.12
N ALA A 77 -0.92 -15.53 -1.70
CA ALA A 77 -1.99 -15.02 -2.55
C ALA A 77 -1.46 -14.27 -3.79
N LEU A 78 -0.44 -13.42 -3.62
CA LEU A 78 0.21 -12.73 -4.74
C LEU A 78 0.82 -13.71 -5.74
N THR A 79 1.46 -14.78 -5.27
CA THR A 79 2.05 -15.79 -6.16
C THR A 79 0.99 -16.43 -7.06
N VAL A 80 -0.19 -16.74 -6.51
CA VAL A 80 -1.32 -17.30 -7.28
C VAL A 80 -1.85 -16.28 -8.29
N LEU A 81 -2.11 -15.05 -7.85
CA LEU A 81 -2.67 -14.00 -8.71
C LEU A 81 -1.72 -13.56 -9.81
N GLU A 82 -0.41 -13.49 -9.56
CA GLU A 82 0.58 -13.19 -10.59
C GLU A 82 0.62 -14.28 -11.67
N ALA A 83 0.47 -15.55 -11.28
CA ALA A 83 0.38 -16.66 -12.22
C ALA A 83 -0.95 -16.66 -13.01
N GLU A 84 -2.06 -16.21 -12.41
CA GLU A 84 -3.32 -15.99 -13.10
C GLU A 84 -3.22 -14.85 -14.12
N TYR A 85 -2.74 -13.69 -13.69
CA TYR A 85 -2.48 -12.57 -14.56
C TYR A 85 -1.53 -12.96 -15.70
N GLY A 86 -0.48 -13.73 -15.41
CA GLY A 86 0.44 -14.26 -16.43
C GLY A 86 -0.25 -15.06 -17.55
N ARG A 87 -1.34 -15.78 -17.22
CA ARG A 87 -2.12 -16.57 -18.20
C ARG A 87 -3.14 -15.71 -18.94
N SER A 88 -3.80 -14.79 -18.23
CA SER A 88 -4.90 -14.00 -18.78
C SER A 88 -4.42 -12.79 -19.58
N ARG A 89 -3.24 -12.24 -19.24
CA ARG A 89 -2.71 -11.02 -19.85
C ARG A 89 -2.55 -11.11 -21.35
N GLU A 90 -2.41 -12.30 -21.95
CA GLU A 90 -2.22 -12.43 -23.40
C GLU A 90 -3.34 -11.81 -24.24
N LYS A 91 -4.53 -11.68 -23.63
CA LYS A 91 -5.74 -11.08 -24.20
C LYS A 91 -5.68 -9.54 -24.26
N LEU A 92 -4.81 -8.91 -23.47
CA LEU A 92 -4.67 -7.46 -23.40
C LEU A 92 -3.87 -6.90 -24.60
N ASP A 93 -4.10 -5.63 -24.92
CA ASP A 93 -3.24 -4.91 -25.86
C ASP A 93 -1.84 -4.65 -25.26
N ALA A 94 -0.86 -4.41 -26.12
CA ALA A 94 0.54 -4.27 -25.71
C ALA A 94 0.79 -3.14 -24.70
N ARG A 95 0.07 -2.01 -24.83
CA ARG A 95 0.24 -0.86 -23.93
C ARG A 95 -0.31 -1.18 -22.54
N THR A 96 -1.46 -1.86 -22.48
CA THR A 96 -2.08 -2.26 -21.21
C THR A 96 -1.28 -3.36 -20.52
N LYS A 97 -0.76 -4.34 -21.27
CA LYS A 97 0.20 -5.34 -20.77
C LYS A 97 1.41 -4.65 -20.10
N GLU A 98 2.06 -3.75 -20.82
CA GLU A 98 3.28 -3.08 -20.34
C GLU A 98 3.01 -2.19 -19.12
N ARG A 99 1.85 -1.51 -19.06
CA ARG A 99 1.42 -0.74 -17.89
C ARG A 99 1.33 -1.62 -16.65
N TRP A 100 0.63 -2.75 -16.76
CA TRP A 100 0.40 -3.67 -15.66
C TRP A 100 1.68 -4.39 -15.23
N ASP A 101 2.48 -4.88 -16.18
CA ASP A 101 3.75 -5.55 -15.90
C ASP A 101 4.70 -4.66 -15.11
N ARG A 102 4.80 -3.39 -15.53
CA ARG A 102 5.63 -2.40 -14.86
C ARG A 102 5.10 -2.09 -13.46
N ALA A 103 3.78 -1.98 -13.30
CA ALA A 103 3.16 -1.75 -12.00
C ALA A 103 3.42 -2.91 -11.03
N ILE A 104 3.20 -4.16 -11.47
CA ILE A 104 3.41 -5.37 -10.67
C ILE A 104 4.88 -5.52 -10.29
N SER A 105 5.80 -5.36 -11.26
CA SER A 105 7.24 -5.48 -11.00
C SER A 105 7.72 -4.47 -9.96
N ARG A 106 7.27 -3.21 -10.05
CA ARG A 106 7.60 -2.19 -9.04
C ARG A 106 7.02 -2.51 -7.68
N ALA A 107 5.76 -2.92 -7.63
CA ALA A 107 5.10 -3.26 -6.38
C ALA A 107 5.80 -4.42 -5.65
N ARG A 108 6.27 -5.44 -6.38
CA ARG A 108 7.05 -6.55 -5.80
C ARG A 108 8.34 -6.09 -5.14
N VAL A 109 9.10 -5.22 -5.81
CA VAL A 109 10.36 -4.68 -5.26
C VAL A 109 10.06 -3.84 -4.02
N GLN A 110 9.10 -2.92 -4.11
CA GLN A 110 8.73 -2.06 -2.99
C GLN A 110 8.25 -2.84 -1.76
N LEU A 111 7.44 -3.89 -1.96
CA LEU A 111 6.98 -4.72 -0.85
C LEU A 111 8.10 -5.55 -0.24
N ALA A 112 9.02 -6.09 -1.03
CA ALA A 112 10.17 -6.82 -0.51
C ALA A 112 11.07 -5.90 0.35
N ASP A 113 11.37 -4.71 -0.16
CA ASP A 113 12.19 -3.73 0.56
C ASP A 113 11.49 -3.24 1.83
N ALA A 114 10.19 -2.95 1.75
CA ALA A 114 9.40 -2.48 2.89
C ALA A 114 9.24 -3.57 3.96
N SER A 115 9.03 -4.84 3.58
CA SER A 115 9.01 -5.97 4.52
C SER A 115 10.31 -6.11 5.30
N VAL A 116 11.45 -6.01 4.62
CA VAL A 116 12.78 -6.09 5.27
C VAL A 116 12.98 -4.91 6.23
N ALA A 117 12.62 -3.69 5.80
CA ALA A 117 12.76 -2.49 6.63
C ALA A 117 11.80 -2.48 7.84
N ALA A 118 10.64 -3.12 7.72
CA ALA A 118 9.61 -3.14 8.76
C ALA A 118 9.88 -4.16 9.88
N ALA A 119 10.84 -5.08 9.74
CA ALA A 119 11.03 -6.21 10.64
C ALA A 119 10.96 -5.90 12.17
N PRO A 120 11.55 -4.80 12.69
CA PRO A 120 11.47 -4.49 14.12
C PRO A 120 10.22 -3.67 14.53
N ASP A 121 9.45 -3.10 13.59
CA ASP A 121 8.39 -2.12 13.85
C ASP A 121 7.00 -2.65 13.44
N VAL A 122 6.14 -2.90 14.42
CA VAL A 122 4.77 -3.39 14.24
C VAL A 122 3.91 -2.45 13.38
N ASN A 123 4.03 -1.14 13.54
CA ASN A 123 3.27 -0.18 12.73
C ASN A 123 3.76 -0.19 11.29
N ALA A 124 5.08 -0.28 11.07
CA ALA A 124 5.64 -0.45 9.75
C ALA A 124 5.14 -1.76 9.10
N ARG A 125 5.07 -2.84 9.86
CA ARG A 125 4.55 -4.13 9.39
C ARG A 125 3.06 -4.07 9.02
N MET A 126 2.24 -3.37 9.79
CA MET A 126 0.83 -3.14 9.41
C MET A 126 0.71 -2.36 8.09
N ARG A 127 1.56 -1.34 7.87
CA ARG A 127 1.58 -0.61 6.59
C ARG A 127 2.00 -1.50 5.43
N VAL A 128 2.93 -2.42 5.65
CA VAL A 128 3.33 -3.43 4.65
C VAL A 128 2.15 -4.33 4.29
N LEU A 129 1.38 -4.81 5.28
CA LEU A 129 0.17 -5.61 5.04
C LEU A 129 -0.90 -4.84 4.24
N ASP A 130 -1.07 -3.55 4.54
CA ASP A 130 -1.94 -2.65 3.75
C ASP A 130 -1.48 -2.54 2.28
N GLY A 131 -0.16 -2.47 2.08
CA GLY A 131 0.47 -2.50 0.76
C GLY A 131 0.19 -3.81 0.02
N TYR A 132 0.42 -4.95 0.66
CA TYR A 132 0.08 -6.27 0.11
C TYR A 132 -1.39 -6.35 -0.31
N ALA A 133 -2.31 -5.91 0.55
CA ALA A 133 -3.74 -5.91 0.26
C ALA A 133 -4.10 -5.02 -0.95
N ALA A 134 -3.43 -3.88 -1.11
CA ALA A 134 -3.63 -3.01 -2.27
C ALA A 134 -3.16 -3.67 -3.57
N VAL A 135 -2.01 -4.34 -3.56
CA VAL A 135 -1.48 -5.05 -4.74
C VAL A 135 -2.39 -6.22 -5.13
N VAL A 136 -2.87 -7.00 -4.16
CA VAL A 136 -3.84 -8.09 -4.39
C VAL A 136 -5.09 -7.56 -5.11
N ARG A 137 -5.69 -6.45 -4.64
CA ARG A 137 -6.86 -5.85 -5.30
C ARG A 137 -6.52 -5.35 -6.72
N SER A 138 -5.34 -4.79 -6.90
CA SER A 138 -4.87 -4.29 -8.20
C SER A 138 -4.71 -5.42 -9.21
N LEU A 139 -4.09 -6.54 -8.81
CA LEU A 139 -3.97 -7.75 -9.62
C LEU A 139 -5.33 -8.35 -9.97
N GLY A 140 -6.27 -8.40 -9.01
CA GLY A 140 -7.64 -8.84 -9.29
C GLY A 140 -8.31 -8.02 -10.40
N ARG A 141 -8.18 -6.69 -10.36
CA ARG A 141 -8.68 -5.80 -11.42
C ARG A 141 -7.98 -6.04 -12.77
N ALA A 142 -6.66 -6.24 -12.76
CA ALA A 142 -5.91 -6.50 -13.99
C ALA A 142 -6.33 -7.82 -14.65
N ILE A 143 -6.63 -8.85 -13.84
CA ILE A 143 -7.17 -10.13 -14.31
C ILE A 143 -8.57 -9.91 -14.89
N GLU A 144 -9.47 -9.23 -14.18
CA GLU A 144 -10.82 -8.92 -14.66
C GLU A 144 -10.80 -8.17 -16.01
N GLU A 145 -9.99 -7.10 -16.12
CA GLU A 145 -9.81 -6.32 -17.36
C GLU A 145 -9.30 -7.21 -18.52
N SER A 146 -8.40 -8.16 -18.22
CA SER A 146 -7.90 -9.10 -19.22
C SER A 146 -8.93 -10.13 -19.66
N GLU A 147 -9.85 -10.51 -18.79
CA GLU A 147 -10.95 -11.44 -19.11
C GLU A 147 -12.05 -10.74 -19.93
N GLU A 148 -12.38 -9.50 -19.58
CA GLU A 148 -13.35 -8.67 -20.30
C GLU A 148 -12.91 -8.35 -21.73
N ALA A 149 -11.61 -8.18 -21.98
CA ALA A 149 -11.07 -7.95 -23.32
C ALA A 149 -11.38 -9.08 -24.33
N THR A 150 -11.85 -10.25 -23.86
CA THR A 150 -12.24 -11.39 -24.70
C THR A 150 -13.77 -11.51 -24.90
N ARG A 151 -14.57 -10.72 -24.18
CA ARG A 151 -16.04 -10.77 -24.24
C ARG A 151 -16.58 -9.89 -25.38
#